data_AF-A0AA50E303-F1
#
_entry.id   AF-A0AA50E303-F1
#
_cell.length_a   1.000
_cell.length_b   1.000
_cell.length_c   1.000
_cell.angle_alpha   90.00
_cell.angle_beta   90.00
_cell.angle_gamma   90.00
#
_symmetry.space_group_name_H-M   'P 1'
#
loop_
_entity.id
_entity.type
_entity.pdbx_description
1 polymer ?
#
loop_
_entity_poly.entity_id
_entity_poly.type
_entity_poly.pdbx_seq_one_letter_code
_entity_poly.pdbx_strand_id
1 'polypeptide(L)'
;MPKKLSVPEIRVTSAEQQGLFAQAADPITPLKEIDMNGATLVELEDIVKAAHQSFQSHLGDALQAGLIAGKALLTAKQQFTYDRQTGGFRGWLERIEVSKSTAYRYIELATNEPIVSQAGTLSEAMERLAQHRAEQRALKAGEEQVEVKKRRVTLKLSNERDQKLESIAQSRGWICQL
;
A
#
# COMPACT_ATOMS: atom_id res chain seq x y z
N MET A 1 14.07 64.65 25.73
CA MET A 1 14.76 63.35 25.89
C MET A 1 13.73 62.24 25.73
N PRO A 2 13.84 61.35 24.72
CA PRO A 2 12.83 60.31 24.52
C PRO A 2 13.08 59.11 25.44
N LYS A 3 12.03 58.64 26.12
CA LYS A 3 12.02 57.42 26.95
C LYS A 3 12.23 56.20 26.03
N LYS A 4 13.27 55.40 26.31
CA LYS A 4 13.46 54.08 25.69
C LYS A 4 12.39 53.12 26.22
N LEU A 5 11.57 52.56 25.33
CA LEU A 5 10.78 51.36 25.61
C LEU A 5 11.74 50.17 25.65
N SER A 6 11.78 49.47 26.78
CA SER A 6 12.46 48.18 26.93
C SER A 6 11.53 47.08 26.42
N VAL A 7 11.89 46.48 25.28
CA VAL A 7 11.33 45.21 24.82
C VAL A 7 11.91 44.11 25.71
N PRO A 8 11.11 43.18 26.25
CA PRO A 8 11.66 42.06 26.99
C PRO A 8 12.41 41.14 26.01
N GLU A 9 13.71 41.00 26.25
CA GLU A 9 14.59 40.07 25.57
C GLU A 9 14.15 38.65 25.96
N ILE A 10 13.39 37.98 25.10
CA ILE A 10 13.05 36.57 25.28
C ILE A 10 14.35 35.78 25.06
N ARG A 11 15.10 35.57 26.15
CA ARG A 11 16.17 34.58 26.18
C ARG A 11 15.52 33.21 26.18
N VAL A 12 15.33 32.67 24.99
CA VAL A 12 15.16 31.22 24.81
C VAL A 12 16.49 30.61 25.22
N THR A 13 16.62 30.23 26.49
CA THR A 13 17.79 29.52 26.99
C THR A 13 17.86 28.18 26.27
N SER A 14 19.02 27.86 25.67
CA SER A 14 19.21 26.67 24.83
C SER A 14 18.95 25.32 25.53
N ALA A 15 18.69 25.32 26.84
CA ALA A 15 18.31 24.14 27.60
C ALA A 15 16.89 23.64 27.25
N GLU A 16 15.95 24.50 26.88
CA GLU A 16 14.58 24.07 26.51
C GLU A 16 14.51 23.57 25.05
N GLN A 17 15.42 24.02 24.17
CA GLN A 17 15.54 23.45 22.83
C GLN A 17 16.40 22.17 22.80
N GLN A 18 17.26 21.95 23.79
CA GLN A 18 18.10 20.75 23.88
C GLN A 18 17.41 19.60 24.66
N GLY A 19 16.28 19.85 25.32
CA GLY A 19 15.47 18.83 25.99
C GLY A 19 14.53 18.03 25.08
N LEU A 20 14.38 18.41 23.81
CA LEU A 20 13.48 17.76 22.85
C LEU A 20 14.20 16.93 21.76
N PHE A 21 15.53 16.98 21.70
CA PHE A 21 16.33 16.32 20.65
C PHE A 21 17.42 15.37 21.20
N ALA A 22 17.32 14.97 22.46
CA ALA A 22 18.25 14.02 23.09
C ALA A 22 17.52 12.95 23.89
N GLN A 23 16.57 12.25 23.25
CA GLN A 23 16.51 10.81 23.46
C GLN A 23 17.22 10.19 22.29
N ALA A 24 18.46 9.76 22.51
CA ALA A 24 18.96 8.62 21.76
C ALA A 24 17.86 7.56 21.86
N ALA A 25 17.16 7.32 20.76
CA ALA A 25 16.17 6.28 20.69
C ALA A 25 16.82 5.03 21.26
N ASP A 26 16.31 4.55 22.39
CA ASP A 26 16.63 3.20 22.83
C ASP A 26 16.43 2.31 21.59
N PRO A 27 17.44 1.52 21.18
CA PRO A 27 17.33 0.66 19.99
C PRO A 27 16.25 -0.44 20.15
N ILE A 28 15.52 -0.42 21.27
CA ILE A 28 14.54 -1.40 21.72
C ILE A 28 13.34 -0.66 22.34
N THR A 29 12.90 0.47 21.80
CA THR A 29 11.50 0.85 22.05
C THR A 29 10.66 -0.19 21.30
N PRO A 30 9.90 -1.07 21.98
CA PRO A 30 9.04 -2.00 21.28
C PRO A 30 8.10 -1.17 20.41
N LEU A 31 8.13 -1.42 19.10
CA LEU A 31 7.29 -0.78 18.12
C LEU A 31 5.83 -1.21 18.36
N LYS A 32 5.20 -0.73 19.43
CA LYS A 32 3.78 -0.90 19.72
C LYS A 32 2.99 0.06 18.83
N GLU A 33 1.69 -0.20 18.67
CA GLU A 33 0.78 0.53 17.78
C GLU A 33 1.08 2.04 17.74
N ILE A 34 1.65 2.48 16.61
CA ILE A 34 1.90 3.90 16.34
C ILE A 34 0.68 4.41 15.58
N ASP A 35 -0.06 5.35 16.15
CA ASP A 35 -1.11 6.05 15.42
C ASP A 35 -0.46 6.91 14.34
N MET A 36 -0.88 6.72 13.09
CA MET A 36 -0.34 7.41 11.93
C MET A 36 -1.27 8.50 11.41
N ASN A 37 -2.42 8.68 12.06
CA ASN A 37 -3.37 9.71 11.69
C ASN A 37 -2.77 11.10 11.95
N GLY A 38 -2.62 11.89 10.89
CA GLY A 38 -2.06 13.23 10.98
C GLY A 38 -0.53 13.30 11.06
N ALA A 39 0.17 12.16 11.01
CA ALA A 39 1.64 12.13 10.99
C ALA A 39 2.18 12.82 9.74
N THR A 40 3.20 13.64 9.90
CA THR A 40 3.91 14.33 8.82
C THR A 40 4.86 13.38 8.07
N LEU A 41 5.28 13.76 6.86
CA LEU A 41 6.25 12.97 6.08
C LEU A 41 7.60 12.75 6.80
N VAL A 42 8.01 13.67 7.67
CA VAL A 42 9.24 13.55 8.46
C VAL A 42 9.06 12.49 9.56
N GLU A 43 7.96 12.56 10.30
CA GLU A 43 7.64 11.54 11.32
C GLU A 43 7.47 10.15 10.71
N LEU A 44 6.85 10.07 9.52
CA LEU A 44 6.71 8.82 8.77
C LEU A 44 8.07 8.29 8.31
N GLU A 45 9.02 9.14 7.96
CA GLU A 45 10.38 8.74 7.63
C GLU A 45 11.10 8.11 8.81
N ASP A 46 11.03 8.75 9.99
CA ASP A 46 11.64 8.24 11.22
C ASP A 46 11.04 6.88 11.62
N ILE A 47 9.71 6.74 11.52
CA ILE A 47 9.01 5.47 11.77
C ILE A 47 9.48 4.38 10.81
N VAL A 48 9.56 4.69 9.51
CA VAL A 48 9.98 3.70 8.51
C VAL A 48 11.44 3.29 8.74
N LYS A 49 12.33 4.23 9.05
CA LYS A 49 13.75 3.94 9.34
C LYS A 49 13.89 3.05 10.58
N ALA A 50 13.23 3.40 11.68
CA ALA A 50 13.26 2.61 12.91
C ALA A 50 12.70 1.19 12.69
N ALA A 51 11.55 1.08 12.01
CA ALA A 51 10.94 -0.20 11.67
C ALA A 51 11.80 -1.02 10.70
N HIS A 52 12.44 -0.39 9.72
CA HIS A 52 13.34 -1.06 8.78
C HIS A 52 14.57 -1.62 9.50
N GLN A 53 15.18 -0.85 10.40
CA GLN A 53 16.32 -1.30 11.20
C GLN A 53 15.94 -2.47 12.11
N SER A 54 14.80 -2.41 12.78
CA SER A 54 14.27 -3.49 13.62
C SER A 54 13.99 -4.77 12.79
N PHE A 55 13.49 -4.61 11.57
CA PHE A 55 13.29 -5.73 10.65
C PHE A 55 14.62 -6.38 10.25
N GLN A 56 15.66 -5.60 9.95
CA GLN A 56 16.98 -6.10 9.56
C GLN A 56 17.72 -6.80 10.70
N SER A 57 17.51 -6.38 11.95
CA SER A 57 18.17 -6.97 13.10
C SER A 57 17.58 -8.33 13.52
N HIS A 58 16.50 -8.81 12.87
CA HIS A 58 15.83 -10.07 13.17
C HIS A 58 15.44 -10.25 14.65
N LEU A 59 15.27 -9.14 15.37
CA LEU A 59 14.65 -9.17 16.69
C LEU A 59 13.24 -9.77 16.50
N GLY A 60 12.78 -10.60 17.44
CA GLY A 60 11.62 -11.50 17.31
C GLY A 60 10.29 -10.92 16.83
N ASP A 61 10.24 -9.62 16.55
CA ASP A 61 9.10 -8.82 16.10
C ASP A 61 9.21 -8.37 14.63
N ALA A 62 9.98 -9.07 13.78
CA ALA A 62 10.15 -8.70 12.36
C ALA A 62 8.81 -8.55 11.59
N LEU A 63 7.79 -9.34 11.94
CA LEU A 63 6.45 -9.18 11.37
C LEU A 63 5.83 -7.82 11.75
N GLN A 64 5.88 -7.47 13.03
CA GLN A 64 5.34 -6.22 13.55
C GLN A 64 6.11 -5.00 13.01
N ALA A 65 7.43 -5.09 12.95
CA ALA A 65 8.27 -4.09 12.30
C ALA A 65 7.88 -3.91 10.81
N GLY A 66 7.68 -5.01 10.07
CA GLY A 66 7.24 -4.97 8.69
C GLY A 66 5.85 -4.35 8.50
N LEU A 67 4.91 -4.64 9.42
CA LEU A 67 3.56 -4.05 9.42
C LEU A 67 3.60 -2.54 9.68
N ILE A 68 4.38 -2.09 10.66
CA ILE A 68 4.52 -0.68 11.01
C ILE A 68 5.19 0.09 9.87
N ALA A 69 6.28 -0.43 9.31
CA ALA A 69 6.87 0.16 8.11
C ALA A 69 5.85 0.23 6.97
N GLY A 70 5.06 -0.83 6.76
CA GLY A 70 4.05 -0.87 5.71
C GLY A 70 2.94 0.16 5.86
N LYS A 71 2.42 0.33 7.07
CA LYS A 71 1.42 1.37 7.39
C LYS A 71 1.98 2.76 7.14
N ALA A 72 3.21 3.03 7.61
CA ALA A 72 3.83 4.34 7.44
C ALA A 72 4.06 4.67 5.97
N LEU A 73 4.50 3.68 5.18
CA LEU A 73 4.65 3.80 3.74
C LEU A 73 3.32 4.05 3.02
N LEU A 74 2.23 3.39 3.43
CA LEU A 74 0.89 3.61 2.87
C LEU A 74 0.39 5.03 3.18
N THR A 75 0.53 5.48 4.43
CA THR A 75 0.17 6.85 4.85
C THR A 75 1.00 7.88 4.09
N ALA A 76 2.32 7.70 4.01
CA ALA A 76 3.21 8.60 3.26
C ALA A 76 2.80 8.66 1.79
N LYS A 77 2.53 7.52 1.16
CA LYS A 77 2.10 7.44 -0.24
C LYS A 77 0.82 8.24 -0.52
N GLN A 78 -0.11 8.30 0.43
CA GLN A 78 -1.34 9.10 0.30
C GLN A 78 -1.08 10.61 0.39
N GLN A 79 -0.04 11.02 1.11
CA GLN A 79 0.35 12.43 1.27
C GLN A 79 1.18 12.97 0.08
N PHE A 80 1.85 12.10 -0.67
CA PHE A 80 2.59 12.52 -1.86
C PHE A 80 1.66 12.87 -3.01
N THR A 81 1.69 14.14 -3.42
CA THR A 81 1.34 14.54 -4.79
C THR A 81 2.56 14.33 -5.69
N TYR A 82 2.34 13.90 -6.93
CA TYR A 82 3.45 13.68 -7.85
C TYR A 82 4.12 15.03 -8.19
N ASP A 83 5.37 15.19 -7.76
CA ASP A 83 6.22 16.32 -8.09
C ASP A 83 7.51 15.81 -8.79
N ARG A 84 7.82 16.44 -9.92
CA ARG A 84 8.95 16.10 -10.79
C ARG A 84 10.30 16.47 -10.16
N GLN A 85 10.34 17.44 -9.24
CA GLN A 85 11.59 17.87 -8.59
C GLN A 85 12.00 16.93 -7.47
N THR A 86 11.04 16.47 -6.67
CA THR A 86 11.30 15.56 -5.54
C THR A 86 11.25 14.08 -5.92
N GLY A 87 10.78 13.75 -7.12
CA GLY A 87 10.54 12.35 -7.54
C GLY A 87 9.38 11.68 -6.80
N GLY A 88 8.59 12.47 -6.06
CA GLY A 88 7.47 12.03 -5.24
C GLY A 88 7.83 10.90 -4.27
N PHE A 89 6.90 9.96 -4.08
CA PHE A 89 7.07 8.81 -3.20
C PHE A 89 8.32 7.98 -3.53
N ARG A 90 8.67 7.84 -4.82
CA ARG A 90 9.85 7.07 -5.23
C ARG A 90 11.14 7.76 -4.79
N GLY A 91 11.28 9.07 -5.02
CA GLY A 91 12.46 9.82 -4.59
C GLY A 91 12.59 9.83 -3.07
N TRP A 92 11.46 9.86 -2.34
CA TRP A 92 11.48 9.72 -0.89
C TRP A 92 11.95 8.33 -0.41
N LEU A 93 11.51 7.23 -1.03
CA LEU A 93 12.03 5.89 -0.72
C LEU A 93 13.56 5.81 -0.88
N GLU A 94 14.10 6.42 -1.93
CA GLU A 94 15.54 6.46 -2.19
C GLU A 94 16.28 7.25 -1.09
N ARG A 95 15.70 8.35 -0.57
CA ARG A 95 16.29 9.13 0.54
C ARG A 95 16.31 8.40 1.88
N ILE A 96 15.29 7.58 2.16
CA ILE A 96 15.21 6.83 3.42
C ILE A 96 15.93 5.48 3.36
N GLU A 97 16.67 5.24 2.27
CA GLU A 97 17.48 4.03 2.04
C GLU A 97 16.68 2.72 2.04
N VAL A 98 15.36 2.78 1.83
CA VAL A 98 14.51 1.61 1.69
C VAL A 98 14.37 1.25 0.22
N SER A 99 14.88 0.07 -0.14
CA SER A 99 14.77 -0.41 -1.52
C SER A 99 13.31 -0.54 -1.96
N LYS A 100 13.05 -0.30 -3.25
CA LYS A 100 11.71 -0.42 -3.84
C LYS A 100 11.06 -1.78 -3.56
N SER A 101 11.82 -2.87 -3.66
CA SER A 101 11.32 -4.23 -3.39
C SER A 101 10.98 -4.43 -1.91
N THR A 102 11.79 -3.91 -1.00
CA THR A 102 11.53 -3.93 0.44
C THR A 102 10.27 -3.12 0.78
N ALA A 103 10.15 -1.91 0.26
CA ALA A 103 8.98 -1.06 0.46
C ALA A 103 7.68 -1.74 0.01
N TYR A 104 7.69 -2.42 -1.16
CA TYR A 104 6.53 -3.18 -1.60
C TYR A 104 6.19 -4.36 -0.71
N ARG A 105 7.17 -5.06 -0.15
CA ARG A 105 6.92 -6.15 0.80
C ARG A 105 6.24 -5.62 2.06
N TYR A 106 6.70 -4.50 2.61
CA TYR A 106 6.08 -3.87 3.77
C TYR A 106 4.66 -3.39 3.46
N ILE A 107 4.46 -2.70 2.35
CA ILE A 107 3.13 -2.26 1.90
C ILE A 107 2.19 -3.46 1.71
N GLU A 108 2.70 -4.56 1.16
CA GLU A 108 1.92 -5.78 0.95
C GLU A 108 1.50 -6.43 2.27
N LEU A 109 2.39 -6.49 3.26
CA LEU A 109 2.05 -6.94 4.61
C LEU A 109 0.94 -6.07 5.22
N ALA A 110 1.09 -4.74 5.19
CA ALA A 110 0.10 -3.83 5.77
C ALA A 110 -1.25 -3.83 5.04
N THR A 111 -1.24 -3.93 3.71
CA THR A 111 -2.49 -3.98 2.91
C THR A 111 -3.29 -5.26 3.21
N ASN A 112 -2.60 -6.34 3.57
CA ASN A 112 -3.20 -7.63 3.90
C ASN A 112 -3.14 -7.90 5.41
N GLU A 113 -3.06 -6.86 6.24
CA GLU A 113 -2.96 -6.99 7.69
C GLU A 113 -4.00 -7.95 8.29
N PRO A 114 -5.29 -7.97 7.89
CA PRO A 114 -6.27 -8.91 8.44
C PRO A 114 -5.90 -10.39 8.26
N ILE A 115 -5.07 -10.70 7.26
CA ILE A 115 -4.62 -12.06 6.94
C ILE A 115 -3.34 -12.39 7.72
N VAL A 116 -2.42 -11.42 7.82
CA VAL A 116 -1.08 -11.64 8.39
C VAL A 116 -0.99 -11.36 9.88
N SER A 117 -1.87 -10.54 10.46
CA SER A 117 -1.85 -10.17 11.88
C SER A 117 -2.16 -11.34 12.81
N GLN A 118 -2.79 -12.40 12.28
CA GLN A 118 -3.05 -13.65 13.00
C GLN A 118 -1.84 -14.59 13.05
N ALA A 119 -0.75 -14.26 12.32
CA ALA A 119 0.45 -15.07 12.31
C ALA A 119 1.36 -14.72 13.50
N GLY A 120 1.99 -15.73 14.11
CA GLY A 120 2.95 -15.52 15.19
C GLY A 120 4.34 -15.11 14.69
N THR A 121 4.64 -15.34 13.41
CA THR A 121 5.95 -15.05 12.81
C THR A 121 5.84 -14.49 11.41
N LEU A 122 6.90 -13.82 10.94
CA LEU A 122 6.99 -13.32 9.56
C LEU A 122 6.88 -14.46 8.53
N SER A 123 7.48 -15.62 8.81
CA SER A 123 7.41 -16.76 7.89
C SER A 123 5.98 -17.24 7.71
N GLU A 124 5.25 -17.41 8.82
CA GLU A 124 3.85 -17.82 8.78
C GLU A 124 2.97 -16.77 8.09
N ALA A 125 3.21 -15.47 8.34
CA ALA A 125 2.52 -14.39 7.64
C ALA A 125 2.72 -14.47 6.11
N MET A 126 3.95 -14.73 5.66
CA MET A 126 4.26 -14.87 4.23
C MET A 126 3.62 -16.11 3.61
N GLU A 127 3.52 -17.21 4.36
CA GLU A 127 2.82 -18.42 3.91
C GLU A 127 1.31 -18.17 3.74
N ARG A 128 0.66 -17.54 4.73
CA ARG A 128 -0.75 -17.16 4.64
C ARG A 128 -1.01 -16.21 3.47
N LEU A 129 -0.12 -15.26 3.24
CA LEU A 129 -0.17 -14.38 2.07
C LEU A 129 -0.07 -15.15 0.75
N ALA A 130 0.83 -16.14 0.66
CA ALA A 130 0.99 -16.95 -0.53
C ALA A 130 -0.26 -17.79 -0.82
N GLN A 131 -0.86 -18.38 0.22
CA GLN A 131 -2.13 -19.12 0.15
C GLN A 131 -3.26 -18.20 -0.33
N HIS A 132 -3.43 -17.03 0.30
CA HIS A 132 -4.44 -16.06 -0.11
C HIS A 132 -4.27 -15.62 -1.58
N ARG A 133 -3.04 -15.39 -2.05
CA ARG A 133 -2.80 -15.08 -3.47
C ARG A 133 -3.17 -16.25 -4.40
N ALA A 134 -2.94 -17.48 -3.98
CA ALA A 134 -3.33 -18.66 -4.75
C ALA A 134 -4.86 -18.76 -4.85
N GLU A 135 -5.57 -18.55 -3.75
CA GLU A 135 -7.04 -18.52 -3.71
C GLU A 135 -7.62 -17.42 -4.60
N GLN A 136 -7.07 -16.20 -4.53
CA GLN A 136 -7.49 -15.08 -5.38
C GLN A 136 -7.27 -15.36 -6.88
N ARG A 137 -6.16 -16.03 -7.24
CA ARG A 137 -5.91 -16.44 -8.63
C ARG A 137 -6.90 -17.52 -9.09
N ALA A 138 -7.19 -18.50 -8.23
CA ALA A 138 -8.16 -19.55 -8.54
C ALA A 138 -9.57 -18.97 -8.73
N LEU A 139 -9.98 -18.02 -7.89
CA LEU A 139 -11.26 -17.32 -8.01
C LEU A 139 -11.37 -16.59 -9.35
N LYS A 140 -10.37 -15.75 -9.69
CA LYS A 140 -10.35 -15.00 -10.95
C LYS A 140 -10.37 -15.90 -12.19
N ALA A 141 -9.60 -17.00 -12.16
CA ALA A 141 -9.61 -17.97 -13.25
C ALA A 141 -11.00 -18.64 -13.40
N GLY A 142 -11.69 -18.91 -12.28
CA GLY A 142 -13.06 -19.40 -12.28
C GLY A 142 -14.06 -18.39 -12.86
N GLU A 143 -13.96 -17.12 -12.48
CA GLU A 143 -14.80 -16.03 -12.99
C GLU A 143 -14.63 -15.84 -14.50
N GLU A 144 -13.39 -15.84 -14.98
CA GLU A 144 -13.08 -15.72 -16.41
C GLU A 144 -13.64 -16.90 -17.21
N GLN A 145 -13.53 -18.13 -16.69
CA GLN A 145 -14.14 -19.30 -17.33
C GLN A 145 -15.66 -19.21 -17.41
N VAL A 146 -16.32 -18.71 -16.36
CA VAL A 146 -17.77 -18.50 -16.36
C VAL A 146 -18.15 -17.43 -17.37
N GLU A 147 -17.41 -16.33 -17.45
CA GLU A 147 -17.65 -15.26 -18.42
C GLU A 147 -17.49 -15.75 -19.87
N VAL A 148 -16.44 -16.51 -20.16
CA VAL A 148 -16.22 -17.12 -21.49
C VAL A 148 -17.37 -18.07 -21.85
N LYS A 149 -17.83 -18.90 -20.90
CA LYS A 149 -18.99 -19.79 -21.11
C LYS A 149 -20.25 -18.99 -21.41
N LYS A 150 -20.53 -17.91 -20.69
CA LYS A 150 -21.69 -17.03 -20.93
C LYS A 150 -21.62 -16.44 -22.34
N ARG A 151 -20.48 -15.84 -22.73
CA ARG A 151 -20.28 -15.28 -24.08
C ARG A 151 -20.50 -16.33 -25.17
N ARG A 152 -20.00 -17.56 -24.97
CA ARG A 152 -20.19 -18.66 -25.92
C ARG A 152 -21.66 -19.06 -26.07
N VAL A 153 -22.42 -19.11 -24.98
CA VAL A 153 -23.86 -19.41 -25.03
C VAL A 153 -24.62 -18.29 -25.74
N THR A 154 -24.34 -17.03 -25.41
CA THR A 154 -24.96 -15.87 -26.08
C THR A 154 -24.69 -15.86 -27.58
N LEU A 155 -23.46 -16.14 -27.99
CA LEU A 155 -23.09 -16.22 -29.42
C LEU A 155 -23.84 -17.35 -30.13
N LYS A 156 -23.96 -18.53 -29.51
CA LYS A 156 -24.74 -19.64 -30.07
C LYS A 156 -26.21 -19.27 -30.27
N LEU A 157 -26.83 -18.66 -29.25
CA LEU A 157 -28.23 -18.22 -29.34
C LEU A 157 -28.43 -17.15 -30.41
N SER A 158 -27.47 -16.23 -30.58
CA SER A 158 -27.51 -15.24 -31.67
C SER A 158 -27.43 -15.92 -33.04
N ASN A 159 -26.46 -16.82 -33.23
CA ASN A 159 -26.29 -17.54 -34.49
C ASN A 159 -27.53 -18.39 -34.84
N GLU A 160 -28.13 -19.07 -33.85
CA GLU A 160 -29.37 -19.83 -34.05
C GLU A 160 -30.55 -18.93 -34.44
N ARG A 161 -30.63 -17.73 -33.85
CA ARG A 161 -31.65 -16.73 -34.23
C ARG A 161 -31.43 -16.26 -35.66
N ASP A 162 -30.20 -15.91 -36.01
CA ASP A 162 -29.87 -15.36 -37.32
C ASP A 162 -30.09 -16.41 -38.42
N GLN A 163 -29.74 -17.68 -38.19
CA GLN A 163 -30.09 -18.80 -39.07
C GLN A 163 -31.60 -18.99 -39.26
N LYS A 164 -32.40 -18.85 -38.19
CA LYS A 164 -33.87 -18.91 -38.31
C LYS A 164 -34.41 -17.75 -39.14
N LEU A 165 -33.87 -16.54 -38.96
CA LEU A 165 -34.27 -15.38 -39.74
C LEU A 165 -33.91 -15.52 -41.22
N GLU A 166 -32.72 -16.03 -41.54
CA GLU A 166 -32.31 -16.35 -42.91
C GLU A 166 -33.23 -17.39 -43.56
N SER A 167 -33.57 -18.46 -42.84
CA SER A 167 -34.52 -19.47 -43.31
C SER A 167 -35.91 -18.88 -43.62
N ILE A 168 -36.40 -17.99 -42.76
CA ILE A 168 -37.67 -17.28 -42.98
C ILE A 168 -37.58 -16.37 -44.21
N ALA A 169 -36.49 -15.60 -44.35
CA ALA A 169 -36.28 -14.71 -45.50
C ALA A 169 -36.25 -15.48 -46.83
N GLN A 170 -35.53 -16.60 -46.88
CA GLN A 170 -35.49 -17.49 -48.04
C GLN A 170 -36.87 -18.06 -48.38
N SER A 171 -37.65 -18.51 -47.38
CA SER A 171 -39.00 -19.06 -47.59
C SER A 171 -40.00 -18.02 -48.13
N ARG A 172 -39.75 -16.73 -47.87
CA ARG A 172 -40.60 -15.61 -48.31
C ARG A 172 -40.13 -14.98 -49.63
N GLY A 173 -39.09 -15.52 -50.27
CA GLY A 173 -38.54 -15.01 -51.53
C GLY A 173 -37.77 -13.71 -51.38
N TRP A 174 -37.34 -13.36 -50.16
CA TRP A 174 -36.51 -12.17 -49.91
C TRP A 174 -35.05 -12.60 -50.09
N ILE A 175 -34.41 -12.09 -51.15
CA ILE A 175 -32.99 -12.34 -51.41
C ILE A 175 -32.17 -11.49 -50.42
N CYS A 176 -31.67 -12.13 -49.37
CA CYS A 176 -30.56 -11.57 -48.58
C CYS A 176 -29.26 -11.86 -49.33
N GLN A 177 -28.86 -10.96 -50.23
CA GLN A 177 -27.47 -10.91 -50.70
C GLN A 177 -26.66 -10.12 -49.68
N LEU A 178 -25.66 -10.79 -49.09
CA LEU A 178 -24.59 -10.17 -48.31
C LEU A 178 -23.70 -9.31 -49.21
#